data_AF-A0A2E8SUG3-F1
#
_entry.id   AF-A0A2E8SUG3-F1
#
_cell.length_a   1.000
_cell.length_b   1.000
_cell.length_c   1.000
_cell.angle_alpha   90.00
_cell.angle_beta   90.00
_cell.angle_gamma   90.00
#
_symmetry.space_group_name_H-M   'P 1'
#
loop_
_entity.id
_entity.type
_entity.pdbx_description
1 polymer ?
#
loop_
_entity_poly.entity_id
_entity_poly.type
_entity_poly.pdbx_seq_one_letter_code
_entity_poly.pdbx_strand_id
1 'polypeptide(L)'
;TMMVKDINSGGDSSNPASFVPFGNTVYFGANDGTNGYELWKTDGTSSGTVMVKDINSGSGSSYPQQFTAVGNTLYFKANTANNGWELWKTDGTASATVLVKDTISGIASGSPNHLIVSGSTLYFVAENDATSGPSIWESDGTETGTVVWFDLCNQGCGVNNFMQVGSLFLYQINDGVEKLFLTDGTTSGTIQL
;
A
#
# COMPACT_ATOMS: atom_id res chain seq x y z
N THR A 1 13.39 -1.37 -29.30
CA THR A 1 13.00 -1.97 -28.00
C THR A 1 13.79 -3.26 -27.82
N MET A 2 14.07 -3.66 -26.58
CA MET A 2 14.71 -4.95 -26.27
C MET A 2 13.94 -5.65 -25.15
N MET A 3 13.88 -6.98 -25.20
CA MET A 3 13.33 -7.79 -24.11
C MET A 3 14.30 -7.76 -22.94
N VAL A 4 13.81 -7.39 -21.75
CA VAL A 4 14.63 -7.43 -20.54
C VAL A 4 14.62 -8.83 -19.94
N LYS A 5 13.44 -9.47 -19.79
CA LYS A 5 13.34 -10.86 -19.33
C LYS A 5 12.00 -11.47 -19.73
N ASP A 6 12.02 -12.76 -20.04
CA ASP A 6 10.82 -13.58 -20.04
C ASP A 6 10.61 -14.12 -18.62
N ILE A 7 9.61 -13.60 -17.91
CA ILE A 7 9.35 -13.91 -16.49
C ILE A 7 8.61 -15.25 -16.35
N ASN A 8 7.68 -15.56 -17.27
CA ASN A 8 6.92 -16.80 -17.29
C ASN A 8 7.21 -17.55 -18.59
N SER A 9 8.34 -18.24 -18.62
CA SER A 9 8.82 -18.94 -19.82
C SER A 9 8.01 -20.20 -20.18
N GLY A 10 6.96 -20.53 -19.42
CA GLY A 10 6.07 -21.68 -19.64
C GLY A 10 5.04 -21.48 -20.75
N GLY A 11 4.97 -20.29 -21.36
CA GLY A 11 4.03 -19.94 -22.43
C GLY A 11 2.79 -19.17 -21.98
N ASP A 12 2.61 -19.01 -20.66
CA ASP A 12 1.57 -18.16 -20.07
C ASP A 12 2.07 -16.71 -19.90
N SER A 13 1.14 -15.75 -19.83
CA SER A 13 1.50 -14.34 -19.64
C SER A 13 1.98 -14.06 -18.22
N SER A 14 3.05 -13.26 -18.08
CA SER A 14 3.49 -12.73 -16.78
C SER A 14 2.68 -11.52 -16.29
N ASN A 15 1.84 -10.94 -17.16
CA ASN A 15 0.92 -9.83 -16.89
C ASN A 15 1.50 -8.66 -16.05
N PRO A 16 2.73 -8.17 -16.30
CA PRO A 16 3.34 -7.20 -15.40
C PRO A 16 2.53 -5.89 -15.35
N ALA A 17 2.27 -5.39 -14.15
CA ALA A 17 1.49 -4.17 -13.93
C ALA A 17 1.93 -3.40 -12.67
N SER A 18 1.29 -2.26 -12.41
CA SER A 18 1.58 -1.38 -11.26
C SER A 18 3.03 -0.89 -11.21
N PHE A 19 3.59 -0.52 -12.37
CA PHE A 19 4.97 -0.04 -12.45
C PHE A 19 5.18 1.28 -11.69
N VAL A 20 6.23 1.34 -10.89
CA VAL A 20 6.67 2.55 -10.19
C VAL A 20 8.20 2.69 -10.30
N PRO A 21 8.73 3.85 -10.72
CA PRO A 21 10.16 4.14 -10.60
C PRO A 21 10.53 4.43 -9.14
N PHE A 22 11.63 3.86 -8.66
CA PHE A 22 12.20 4.12 -7.34
C PHE A 22 13.73 4.08 -7.42
N GLY A 23 14.35 5.28 -7.42
CA GLY A 23 15.76 5.43 -7.77
C GLY A 23 16.02 5.01 -9.23
N ASN A 24 17.05 4.19 -9.45
CA ASN A 24 17.37 3.63 -10.77
C ASN A 24 16.68 2.28 -11.05
N THR A 25 15.73 1.89 -10.20
CA THR A 25 15.02 0.62 -10.30
C THR A 25 13.55 0.88 -10.57
N VAL A 26 12.90 0.03 -11.35
CA VAL A 26 11.44 0.01 -11.48
C VAL A 26 10.89 -1.19 -10.72
N TYR A 27 9.91 -0.96 -9.86
CA TYR A 27 9.17 -2.00 -9.14
C TYR A 27 7.82 -2.19 -9.80
N PHE A 28 7.34 -3.43 -9.81
CA PHE A 28 6.08 -3.81 -10.43
C PHE A 28 5.60 -5.15 -9.88
N GLY A 29 4.35 -5.48 -10.12
CA GLY A 29 3.85 -6.83 -9.87
C GLY A 29 3.95 -7.69 -11.13
N ALA A 30 4.27 -8.98 -11.00
CA ALA A 30 4.29 -9.92 -12.12
C ALA A 30 4.15 -11.37 -11.65
N ASN A 31 3.71 -12.25 -12.56
CA ASN A 31 3.55 -13.68 -12.31
C ASN A 31 4.59 -14.50 -13.10
N ASP A 32 5.29 -15.41 -12.43
CA ASP A 32 6.29 -16.31 -13.03
C ASP A 32 5.78 -17.74 -13.30
N GLY A 33 4.50 -18.00 -13.05
CA GLY A 33 3.85 -19.29 -13.21
C GLY A 33 4.08 -20.26 -12.05
N THR A 34 4.93 -19.92 -11.06
CA THR A 34 5.26 -20.77 -9.92
C THR A 34 4.80 -20.16 -8.60
N ASN A 35 5.12 -18.88 -8.40
CA ASN A 35 4.88 -18.13 -7.17
C ASN A 35 3.66 -17.20 -7.27
N GLY A 36 2.93 -17.26 -8.40
CA GLY A 36 1.85 -16.34 -8.71
C GLY A 36 2.30 -14.88 -8.81
N TYR A 37 1.37 -13.94 -8.64
CA TYR A 37 1.58 -12.52 -8.90
C TYR A 37 2.19 -11.79 -7.70
N GLU A 38 3.50 -11.55 -7.76
CA GLU A 38 4.33 -11.11 -6.63
C GLU A 38 5.09 -9.81 -6.92
N LEU A 39 5.89 -9.31 -5.97
CA LEU A 39 6.70 -8.10 -6.15
C LEU A 39 7.98 -8.40 -6.93
N TRP A 40 8.15 -7.68 -8.04
CA TRP A 40 9.32 -7.74 -8.92
C TRP A 40 9.99 -6.39 -9.04
N LYS A 41 11.26 -6.42 -9.45
CA LYS A 41 12.02 -5.23 -9.81
C LYS A 41 12.85 -5.44 -11.07
N THR A 42 13.22 -4.35 -11.72
CA THR A 42 14.14 -4.33 -12.87
C THR A 42 14.99 -3.07 -12.89
N ASP A 43 16.25 -3.20 -13.32
CA ASP A 43 17.16 -2.09 -13.66
C ASP A 43 17.22 -1.85 -15.19
N GLY A 44 16.35 -2.51 -15.96
CA GLY A 44 16.38 -2.50 -17.42
C GLY A 44 17.24 -3.62 -18.04
N THR A 45 17.85 -4.49 -17.25
CA THR A 45 18.62 -5.66 -17.71
C THR A 45 17.94 -6.98 -17.35
N SER A 46 18.32 -8.05 -18.05
CA SER A 46 17.80 -9.39 -17.72
C SER A 46 18.24 -9.89 -16.35
N SER A 47 19.51 -9.67 -16.01
CA SER A 47 20.08 -10.03 -14.71
C SER A 47 19.47 -9.23 -13.56
N GLY A 48 19.12 -7.96 -13.79
CA GLY A 48 18.49 -7.11 -12.78
C GLY A 48 16.97 -7.25 -12.70
N THR A 49 16.35 -8.03 -13.60
CA THR A 49 14.91 -8.33 -13.55
C THR A 49 14.66 -9.56 -12.67
N VAL A 50 14.29 -9.33 -11.42
CA VAL A 50 14.17 -10.38 -10.39
C VAL A 50 12.97 -10.15 -9.47
N MET A 51 12.45 -11.24 -8.92
CA MET A 51 11.48 -11.17 -7.83
C MET A 51 12.19 -10.59 -6.60
N VAL A 52 11.55 -9.61 -5.96
CA VAL A 52 12.05 -9.03 -4.71
C VAL A 52 11.71 -9.95 -3.55
N LYS A 53 10.47 -10.44 -3.51
CA LYS A 53 9.97 -11.38 -2.51
C LYS A 53 8.72 -12.09 -3.01
N ASP A 54 8.63 -13.38 -2.70
CA ASP A 54 7.38 -14.14 -2.70
C ASP A 54 6.63 -13.79 -1.41
N ILE A 55 5.76 -12.78 -1.48
CA ILE A 55 5.04 -12.22 -0.34
C ILE A 55 3.92 -13.18 0.09
N ASN A 56 3.15 -13.71 -0.87
CA ASN A 56 2.12 -14.71 -0.61
C ASN A 56 2.62 -16.10 -0.98
N SER A 57 3.43 -16.67 -0.07
CA SER A 57 4.25 -17.85 -0.31
C SER A 57 3.55 -19.00 -1.04
N GLY A 58 4.29 -19.62 -1.97
CA GLY A 58 3.79 -20.72 -2.79
C GLY A 58 3.08 -20.19 -4.03
N SER A 59 2.07 -20.89 -4.54
CA SER A 59 1.34 -20.47 -5.75
C SER A 59 0.29 -19.38 -5.48
N GLY A 60 0.36 -18.71 -4.34
CA GLY A 60 -0.52 -17.60 -3.96
C GLY A 60 -0.25 -16.37 -4.82
N SER A 61 -0.96 -15.28 -4.60
CA SER A 61 -0.64 -14.01 -5.26
C SER A 61 -0.83 -12.89 -4.28
N SER A 62 0.12 -11.97 -4.22
CA SER A 62 0.10 -10.82 -3.32
C SER A 62 -0.37 -9.53 -3.99
N TYR A 63 -0.38 -9.47 -5.32
CA TYR A 63 -0.94 -8.35 -6.09
C TYR A 63 -0.46 -6.95 -5.61
N PRO A 64 0.86 -6.70 -5.52
CA PRO A 64 1.37 -5.45 -4.97
C PRO A 64 0.94 -4.23 -5.80
N GLN A 65 0.45 -3.20 -5.14
CA GLN A 65 -0.11 -2.00 -5.77
C GLN A 65 -0.08 -0.76 -4.87
N GLN A 66 -0.45 0.40 -5.42
CA GLN A 66 -0.45 1.71 -4.74
C GLN A 66 0.91 2.08 -4.11
N PHE A 67 1.97 1.93 -4.90
CA PHE A 67 3.32 2.22 -4.45
C PHE A 67 3.54 3.71 -4.13
N THR A 68 4.18 4.01 -3.01
CA THR A 68 4.52 5.36 -2.53
C THR A 68 5.91 5.36 -1.91
N ALA A 69 6.80 6.21 -2.37
CA ALA A 69 8.17 6.31 -1.85
C ALA A 69 8.28 7.32 -0.70
N VAL A 70 8.90 6.94 0.42
CA VAL A 70 9.27 7.84 1.53
C VAL A 70 10.76 7.66 1.82
N GLY A 71 11.57 8.66 1.46
CA GLY A 71 13.03 8.54 1.54
C GLY A 71 13.54 7.34 0.75
N ASN A 72 14.23 6.42 1.44
CA ASN A 72 14.80 5.20 0.86
C ASN A 72 13.90 3.95 1.03
N THR A 73 12.63 4.14 1.36
CA THR A 73 11.66 3.06 1.54
C THR A 73 10.51 3.21 0.54
N LEU A 74 10.14 2.11 -0.12
CA LEU A 74 8.96 2.03 -0.96
C LEU A 74 7.84 1.32 -0.19
N TYR A 75 6.74 2.02 0.05
CA TYR A 75 5.52 1.49 0.66
C TYR A 75 4.53 1.08 -0.42
N PHE A 76 3.74 0.06 -0.14
CA PHE A 76 2.71 -0.44 -1.04
C PHE A 76 1.73 -1.29 -0.26
N LYS A 77 0.59 -1.63 -0.85
CA LYS A 77 -0.28 -2.66 -0.29
C LYS A 77 -0.12 -3.98 -1.01
N ALA A 78 -0.24 -5.06 -0.26
CA ALA A 78 -0.19 -6.42 -0.77
C ALA A 78 -1.10 -7.33 0.05
N ASN A 79 -1.59 -8.39 -0.60
CA ASN A 79 -2.47 -9.38 -0.01
C ASN A 79 -1.69 -10.63 0.42
N THR A 80 -2.06 -11.25 1.54
CA THR A 80 -1.66 -12.64 1.81
C THR A 80 -2.87 -13.46 2.26
N ALA A 81 -2.75 -14.79 2.18
CA ALA A 81 -3.78 -15.69 2.70
C ALA A 81 -4.07 -15.52 4.20
N ASN A 82 -3.11 -14.98 4.97
CA ASN A 82 -3.20 -14.89 6.43
C ASN A 82 -3.61 -13.50 6.92
N ASN A 83 -3.39 -12.44 6.13
CA ASN A 83 -3.56 -11.05 6.57
C ASN A 83 -4.44 -10.20 5.65
N GLY A 84 -4.97 -10.77 4.55
CA GLY A 84 -5.67 -9.92 3.57
C GLY A 84 -4.78 -8.79 3.03
N TRP A 85 -5.38 -7.68 2.61
CA TRP A 85 -4.67 -6.50 2.10
C TRP A 85 -4.17 -5.59 3.22
N GLU A 86 -2.84 -5.49 3.34
CA GLU A 86 -2.18 -4.71 4.38
C GLU A 86 -1.07 -3.82 3.84
N LEU A 87 -0.51 -2.96 4.70
CA LEU A 87 0.61 -2.07 4.35
C LEU A 87 1.93 -2.84 4.43
N TRP A 88 2.67 -2.83 3.34
CA TRP A 88 4.00 -3.42 3.22
C TRP A 88 5.02 -2.35 2.86
N LYS A 89 6.29 -2.65 3.15
CA LYS A 89 7.43 -1.81 2.75
C LYS A 89 8.56 -2.65 2.18
N THR A 90 9.42 -2.02 1.39
CA THR A 90 10.67 -2.60 0.88
C THR A 90 11.75 -1.53 0.70
N ASP A 91 13.02 -1.91 0.86
CA ASP A 91 14.19 -1.15 0.39
C ASP A 91 14.76 -1.70 -0.95
N GLY A 92 14.10 -2.73 -1.50
CA GLY A 92 14.56 -3.49 -2.66
C GLY A 92 15.18 -4.84 -2.35
N THR A 93 15.34 -5.22 -1.08
CA THR A 93 15.82 -6.53 -0.63
C THR A 93 14.67 -7.40 -0.10
N ALA A 94 14.79 -8.72 -0.28
CA ALA A 94 13.81 -9.67 0.25
C ALA A 94 13.67 -9.58 1.79
N SER A 95 14.78 -9.35 2.50
CA SER A 95 14.84 -9.25 3.96
C SER A 95 14.13 -8.03 4.52
N ALA A 96 14.23 -6.89 3.85
CA ALA A 96 13.53 -5.66 4.25
C ALA A 96 12.16 -5.50 3.58
N THR A 97 11.73 -6.50 2.79
CA THR A 97 10.37 -6.54 2.25
C THR A 97 9.45 -7.18 3.27
N VAL A 98 8.79 -6.36 4.08
CA VAL A 98 8.07 -6.81 5.27
C VAL A 98 6.71 -6.13 5.40
N LEU A 99 5.79 -6.84 6.03
CA LEU A 99 4.55 -6.27 6.54
C LEU A 99 4.91 -5.16 7.53
N VAL A 100 4.30 -3.99 7.36
CA VAL A 100 4.47 -2.86 8.29
C VAL A 100 3.57 -3.07 9.49
N LYS A 101 2.28 -3.34 9.25
CA LYS A 101 1.29 -3.62 10.27
C LYS A 101 0.11 -4.38 9.67
N ASP A 102 -0.39 -5.36 10.43
CA ASP A 102 -1.71 -5.96 10.24
C ASP A 102 -2.72 -5.10 11.00
N THR A 103 -3.52 -4.28 10.31
CA THR A 103 -4.46 -3.39 11.01
C THR A 103 -5.73 -4.13 11.44
N ILE A 104 -6.12 -5.21 10.76
CA ILE A 104 -7.21 -6.10 11.21
C ILE A 104 -6.72 -7.54 11.34
N SER A 105 -6.49 -7.96 12.58
CA SER A 105 -5.99 -9.29 12.89
C SER A 105 -6.70 -10.44 12.15
N GLY A 106 -5.89 -11.30 11.55
CA GLY A 106 -6.36 -12.49 10.83
C GLY A 106 -6.57 -12.21 9.35
N ILE A 107 -7.45 -12.97 8.70
CA ILE A 107 -7.58 -12.97 7.24
C ILE A 107 -8.32 -11.75 6.66
N ALA A 108 -8.83 -10.87 7.52
CA ALA A 108 -9.53 -9.67 7.09
C ALA A 108 -8.53 -8.66 6.49
N SER A 109 -9.02 -7.69 5.74
CA SER A 109 -8.17 -6.69 5.09
C SER A 109 -8.35 -5.33 5.74
N GLY A 110 -7.29 -4.78 6.31
CA GLY A 110 -7.16 -3.37 6.68
C GLY A 110 -7.35 -2.43 5.49
N SER A 111 -7.06 -2.93 4.28
CA SER A 111 -7.30 -2.25 3.01
C SER A 111 -6.72 -0.83 2.97
N PRO A 112 -5.41 -0.65 3.25
CA PRO A 112 -4.79 0.66 3.19
C PRO A 112 -4.93 1.25 1.79
N ASN A 113 -5.32 2.51 1.71
CA ASN A 113 -5.56 3.26 0.50
C ASN A 113 -5.13 4.72 0.69
N HIS A 114 -5.06 5.48 -0.40
CA HIS A 114 -4.72 6.91 -0.37
C HIS A 114 -3.42 7.20 0.39
N LEU A 115 -2.34 6.48 0.05
CA LEU A 115 -1.03 6.70 0.65
C LEU A 115 -0.49 8.08 0.25
N ILE A 116 -0.11 8.87 1.24
CA ILE A 116 0.37 10.25 1.09
C ILE A 116 1.60 10.44 1.95
N VAL A 117 2.59 11.14 1.39
CA VAL A 117 3.81 11.51 2.11
C VAL A 117 3.69 12.94 2.60
N SER A 118 3.85 13.17 3.90
CA SER A 118 3.97 14.49 4.50
C SER A 118 5.29 14.56 5.28
N GLY A 119 6.26 15.29 4.75
CA GLY A 119 7.62 15.29 5.30
C GLY A 119 8.27 13.91 5.18
N SER A 120 8.66 13.32 6.32
CA SER A 120 9.23 11.96 6.41
C SER A 120 8.21 10.90 6.83
N THR A 121 6.93 11.28 6.94
CA THR A 121 5.87 10.44 7.50
C THR A 121 4.90 10.01 6.40
N LEU A 122 4.48 8.74 6.45
CA LEU A 122 3.42 8.23 5.60
C LEU A 122 2.07 8.36 6.32
N TYR A 123 1.10 8.94 5.63
CA TYR A 123 -0.30 8.92 6.02
C TYR A 123 -1.11 8.08 5.03
N PHE A 124 -2.09 7.34 5.51
CA PHE A 124 -2.96 6.53 4.66
C PHE A 124 -4.31 6.29 5.34
N VAL A 125 -5.31 5.91 4.56
CA VAL A 125 -6.62 5.51 5.09
C VAL A 125 -6.67 4.00 5.17
N ALA A 126 -7.04 3.44 6.32
CA ALA A 126 -7.25 2.02 6.50
C ALA A 126 -8.34 1.77 7.55
N GLU A 127 -8.92 0.58 7.50
CA GLU A 127 -9.83 0.09 8.52
C GLU A 127 -9.08 -0.19 9.82
N ASN A 128 -9.72 0.16 10.94
CA ASN A 128 -9.15 0.04 12.28
C ASN A 128 -9.35 -1.34 12.90
N ASP A 129 -10.54 -1.90 12.70
CA ASP A 129 -10.95 -3.22 13.14
C ASP A 129 -12.23 -3.62 12.38
N ALA A 130 -12.77 -4.81 12.67
CA ALA A 130 -13.97 -5.31 11.99
C ALA A 130 -15.29 -4.58 12.37
N THR A 131 -15.23 -3.61 13.30
CA THR A 131 -16.37 -2.99 13.99
C THR A 131 -16.29 -1.47 14.16
N SER A 132 -15.20 -0.81 13.78
CA SER A 132 -15.04 0.65 13.68
C SER A 132 -14.74 1.10 12.24
N GLY A 133 -15.20 2.29 11.84
CA GLY A 133 -14.99 2.78 10.48
C GLY A 133 -13.52 3.07 10.17
N PRO A 134 -13.21 3.44 8.91
CA PRO A 134 -11.85 3.75 8.50
C PRO A 134 -11.31 4.97 9.25
N SER A 135 -9.98 5.00 9.37
CA SER A 135 -9.24 6.13 9.95
C SER A 135 -8.08 6.55 9.09
N ILE A 136 -7.59 7.76 9.37
CA ILE A 136 -6.27 8.17 8.93
C ILE A 136 -5.26 7.53 9.88
N TRP A 137 -4.34 6.78 9.31
CA TRP A 137 -3.19 6.20 9.97
C TRP A 137 -1.94 7.01 9.66
N GLU A 138 -1.05 7.11 10.65
CA GLU A 138 0.30 7.63 10.53
C GLU A 138 1.29 6.47 10.64
N SER A 139 2.36 6.47 9.84
CA SER A 139 3.42 5.46 9.90
C SER A 139 4.81 6.07 9.71
N ASP A 140 5.72 5.71 10.62
CA ASP A 140 7.17 5.87 10.47
C ASP A 140 7.85 4.67 9.77
N GLY A 141 7.04 3.69 9.36
CA GLY A 141 7.49 2.45 8.74
C GLY A 141 7.73 1.29 9.69
N THR A 142 7.59 1.47 11.00
CA THR A 142 7.65 0.40 11.99
C THR A 142 6.25 -0.01 12.42
N GLU A 143 6.08 -1.25 12.90
CA GLU A 143 4.80 -1.73 13.42
C GLU A 143 4.29 -0.86 14.58
N THR A 144 5.20 -0.50 15.50
CA THR A 144 4.90 0.31 16.69
C THR A 144 4.60 1.77 16.35
N GLY A 145 5.29 2.33 15.36
CA GLY A 145 5.08 3.70 14.89
C GLY A 145 4.00 3.80 13.82
N THR A 146 3.27 2.72 13.54
CA THR A 146 2.09 2.73 12.68
C THR A 146 0.84 2.74 13.54
N VAL A 147 0.20 3.90 13.64
CA VAL A 147 -0.88 4.16 14.61
C VAL A 147 -2.03 4.95 13.97
N VAL A 148 -3.22 4.84 14.54
CA VAL A 148 -4.34 5.71 14.18
C VAL A 148 -3.96 7.15 14.55
N TRP A 149 -4.04 8.04 13.56
CA TRP A 149 -3.82 9.46 13.73
C TRP A 149 -5.14 10.21 13.95
N PHE A 150 -6.19 9.84 13.21
CA PHE A 150 -7.50 10.46 13.32
C PHE A 150 -8.62 9.54 12.82
N ASP A 151 -9.62 9.28 13.67
CA ASP A 151 -10.82 8.51 13.29
C ASP A 151 -11.71 9.34 12.35
N LEU A 152 -12.07 8.78 11.20
CA LEU A 152 -12.84 9.54 10.18
C LEU A 152 -14.34 9.47 10.43
N CYS A 153 -14.88 8.27 10.68
CA CYS A 153 -16.31 8.06 10.84
C CYS A 153 -16.64 6.69 11.46
N ASN A 154 -17.92 6.52 11.80
CA ASN A 154 -18.46 5.25 12.26
C ASN A 154 -18.47 4.19 11.15
N GLN A 155 -18.66 2.93 11.53
CA GLN A 155 -18.82 1.80 10.62
C GLN A 155 -19.77 2.07 9.44
N GLY A 156 -19.37 1.57 8.27
CA GLY A 156 -20.16 1.63 7.04
C GLY A 156 -20.00 2.92 6.23
N CYS A 157 -19.19 3.88 6.66
CA CYS A 157 -18.81 5.02 5.84
C CYS A 157 -17.68 4.65 4.85
N GLY A 158 -17.72 5.22 3.66
CA GLY A 158 -16.64 5.13 2.67
C GLY A 158 -15.80 6.41 2.64
N VAL A 159 -14.51 6.28 2.35
CA VAL A 159 -13.62 7.42 2.06
C VAL A 159 -13.32 7.41 0.58
N ASN A 160 -13.79 8.42 -0.15
CA ASN A 160 -13.63 8.49 -1.60
C ASN A 160 -12.34 9.21 -2.00
N ASN A 161 -11.96 10.23 -1.23
CA ASN A 161 -10.83 11.07 -1.49
C ASN A 161 -10.13 11.40 -0.17
N PHE A 162 -8.81 11.41 -0.21
CA PHE A 162 -7.95 11.86 0.88
C PHE A 162 -6.72 12.49 0.23
N MET A 163 -6.39 13.72 0.60
CA MET A 163 -5.24 14.45 0.07
C MET A 163 -4.70 15.46 1.10
N GLN A 164 -3.41 15.78 1.01
CA GLN A 164 -2.81 16.84 1.81
C GLN A 164 -3.06 18.21 1.18
N VAL A 165 -3.40 19.20 2.00
CA VAL A 165 -3.57 20.61 1.64
C VAL A 165 -2.82 21.48 2.64
N GLY A 166 -1.58 21.86 2.30
CA GLY A 166 -0.69 22.56 3.23
C GLY A 166 -0.37 21.67 4.43
N SER A 167 -0.64 22.17 5.64
CA SER A 167 -0.48 21.40 6.88
C SER A 167 -1.73 20.60 7.29
N LEU A 168 -2.78 20.64 6.47
CA LEU A 168 -4.07 19.99 6.75
C LEU A 168 -4.29 18.81 5.80
N PHE A 169 -5.28 17.98 6.11
CA PHE A 169 -5.80 16.97 5.20
C PHE A 169 -7.23 17.28 4.79
N LEU A 170 -7.49 17.19 3.50
CA LEU A 170 -8.81 17.26 2.90
C LEU A 170 -9.28 15.83 2.62
N TYR A 171 -10.49 15.48 3.05
CA TYR A 171 -11.05 14.16 2.82
C TYR A 171 -12.54 14.21 2.53
N GLN A 172 -13.01 13.24 1.75
CA GLN A 172 -14.42 13.08 1.41
C GLN A 172 -14.95 11.77 2.01
N ILE A 173 -15.98 11.88 2.84
CA ILE A 173 -16.74 10.75 3.38
C ILE A 173 -18.03 10.57 2.58
N ASN A 174 -18.44 9.32 2.39
CA ASN A 174 -19.78 8.94 1.96
C ASN A 174 -20.41 7.99 2.99
N ASP A 175 -21.41 8.48 3.73
CA ASP A 175 -22.22 7.72 4.69
C ASP A 175 -23.70 7.65 4.26
N GLY A 176 -23.94 7.66 2.94
CA GLY A 176 -25.24 7.86 2.33
C GLY A 176 -25.42 9.28 1.76
N VAL A 177 -24.57 10.22 2.20
CA VAL A 177 -24.42 11.55 1.60
C VAL A 177 -22.93 11.87 1.49
N GLU A 178 -22.50 12.45 0.38
CA GLU A 178 -21.12 12.92 0.22
C GLU A 178 -20.87 14.18 1.04
N LYS A 179 -19.83 14.16 1.87
CA LYS A 179 -19.41 15.27 2.74
C LYS A 179 -17.91 15.50 2.57
N LEU A 180 -17.50 16.76 2.50
CA LEU A 180 -16.10 17.16 2.36
C LEU A 180 -15.64 17.80 3.67
N PHE A 181 -14.46 17.40 4.15
CA PHE A 181 -13.89 17.87 5.41
C PHE A 181 -12.44 18.29 5.25
N LEU A 182 -12.04 19.26 6.04
CA LEU A 182 -10.65 19.66 6.22
C LEU A 182 -10.27 19.46 7.69
N THR A 183 -9.15 18.81 7.99
CA THR A 183 -8.72 18.49 9.36
C THR A 183 -7.23 18.77 9.59
N ASP A 184 -6.90 19.16 10.81
CA ASP A 184 -5.54 19.21 11.36
C ASP A 184 -5.20 17.99 12.23
N GLY A 185 -6.09 16.99 12.29
CA GLY A 185 -5.98 15.81 13.15
C GLY A 185 -6.63 15.97 14.52
N THR A 186 -7.29 17.11 14.78
CA THR A 186 -8.04 17.34 16.02
C THR A 186 -9.51 17.53 15.71
N THR A 187 -10.38 17.13 16.65
CA THR A 187 -11.83 17.35 16.51
C THR A 187 -12.18 18.84 16.38
N SER A 188 -11.45 19.72 17.08
CA SER A 188 -11.67 21.18 17.02
C SER A 188 -11.20 21.82 15.72
N GLY A 189 -10.16 21.29 15.10
CA GLY A 189 -9.61 21.76 13.83
C GLY A 189 -10.20 21.04 12.61
N THR A 190 -11.18 20.16 12.82
CA THR A 190 -11.93 19.50 11.74
C THR A 190 -13.18 20.27 11.40
N ILE A 191 -13.30 20.69 10.14
CA ILE A 191 -14.45 21.42 9.62
C ILE A 191 -15.04 20.70 8.43
N GLN A 192 -16.37 20.67 8.34
CA GLN A 192 -17.07 20.31 7.11
C GLN A 192 -17.16 21.54 6.21
N LEU A 193 -16.84 21.39 4.93
CA LEU A 193 -16.87 22.45 3.90
C LEU A 193 -18.21 22.51 3.17
#